data_AF-A0A926ATF9-F1
#
_entry.id   AF-A0A926ATF9-F1
#
_cell.length_a   1.000
_cell.length_b   1.000
_cell.length_c   1.000
_cell.angle_alpha   90.00
_cell.angle_beta   90.00
_cell.angle_gamma   90.00
#
_symmetry.space_group_name_H-M   'P 1'
#
loop_
_entity.id
_entity.type
_entity.pdbx_description
1 polymer ?
#
loop_
_entity_poly.entity_id
_entity_poly.type
_entity_poly.pdbx_seq_one_letter_code
_entity_poly.pdbx_strand_id
1 'polypeptide(L)'
;QGSEMGRQGDKETRGTGDIDNHWLCRAPVRRLTAEMLRDQALFAGGLLVDKIGGPSVKPYQPAGLWDIAMGKPQYDQSHGPDLYRRSVYTFWKRTVPPPAPMTFDAADRSYCTVRRQSTSTPLQALTLLNDPQIVESARFVAQRMLKEGGETTDSQLAWAFRLITSRPPSARESAILMQMYSEQRADFAADGEAAKKLLAVGEAKPDAALAPADLAAGTVVALAILNHDEAVNRR
;
A
#
# COMPACT_ATOMS: atom_id res chain seq x y z
N GLN A 1 40.92 -11.80 36.93
CA GLN A 1 40.12 -12.94 36.42
C GLN A 1 38.84 -12.34 35.86
N GLY A 2 38.57 -12.65 34.59
CA GLY A 2 37.74 -11.84 33.69
C GLY A 2 36.26 -11.77 34.06
N SER A 3 35.70 -10.58 33.85
CA SER A 3 34.28 -10.26 33.90
C SER A 3 33.56 -10.79 32.66
N GLU A 4 32.87 -11.91 32.78
CA GLU A 4 31.80 -12.29 31.85
C GLU A 4 30.47 -11.75 32.39
N MET A 5 30.20 -10.48 32.09
CA MET A 5 28.85 -9.93 32.21
C MET A 5 28.14 -10.20 30.89
N GLY A 6 27.46 -11.36 30.83
CA GLY A 6 26.65 -11.77 29.69
C GLY A 6 25.64 -10.68 29.35
N ARG A 7 25.75 -10.11 28.14
CA ARG A 7 24.70 -9.31 27.53
C ARG A 7 23.57 -10.25 27.12
N GLN A 8 22.73 -10.60 28.08
CA GLN A 8 21.41 -11.15 27.81
C GLN A 8 20.57 -9.98 27.28
N GLY A 9 20.43 -9.90 25.96
CA GLY A 9 19.60 -8.89 25.31
C GLY A 9 18.13 -9.16 25.63
N ASP A 10 17.63 -8.52 26.69
CA ASP A 10 16.20 -8.49 27.01
C ASP A 10 15.43 -7.89 25.82
N LYS A 11 14.61 -8.72 25.18
CA LYS A 11 13.65 -8.29 24.15
C LYS A 11 12.47 -7.52 24.76
N GLU A 12 12.30 -7.57 26.09
CA GLU A 12 11.13 -7.05 26.80
C GLU A 12 11.24 -5.58 27.24
N THR A 13 12.44 -5.00 27.31
CA THR A 13 12.65 -3.60 27.73
C THR A 13 12.47 -2.56 26.61
N ARG A 14 12.06 -2.98 25.41
CA ARG A 14 11.96 -2.09 24.23
C ARG A 14 10.78 -1.11 24.23
N GLY A 15 9.89 -1.15 25.23
CA GLY A 15 8.51 -0.67 25.06
C GLY A 15 7.97 0.48 25.92
N THR A 16 8.55 0.87 27.07
CA THR A 16 7.77 1.74 28.01
C THR A 16 8.49 2.96 28.59
N GLY A 17 9.82 3.08 28.50
CA GLY A 17 10.56 4.16 29.17
C GLY A 17 10.91 5.39 28.31
N ASP A 18 11.21 5.18 27.02
CA ASP A 18 11.71 6.22 26.12
C ASP A 18 10.90 6.21 24.82
N ILE A 19 9.70 6.81 24.85
CA ILE A 19 8.79 6.89 23.69
C ILE A 19 9.41 7.77 22.60
N ASP A 20 10.03 8.88 23.00
CA ASP A 20 10.64 9.87 22.10
C ASP A 20 12.00 9.45 21.53
N ASN A 21 12.51 8.28 21.91
CA ASN A 21 13.78 7.74 21.44
C ASN A 21 14.96 8.70 21.70
N HIS A 22 14.96 9.36 22.86
CA HIS A 22 16.05 10.23 23.31
C HIS A 22 17.37 9.48 23.44
N TRP A 23 17.34 8.18 23.74
CA TRP A 23 18.53 7.34 23.88
C TRP A 23 19.05 6.78 22.55
N LEU A 24 18.37 7.09 21.44
CA LEU A 24 18.74 6.68 20.07
C LEU A 24 18.93 5.16 19.90
N CYS A 25 18.25 4.37 20.74
CA CYS A 25 18.32 2.91 20.72
C CYS A 25 17.54 2.28 19.56
N ARG A 26 16.64 3.04 18.91
CA ARG A 26 15.88 2.64 17.72
C ARG A 26 15.84 3.74 16.66
N ALA A 27 15.34 3.42 15.47
CA ALA A 27 15.01 4.47 14.51
C ALA A 27 13.71 5.18 14.94
N PRO A 28 13.59 6.50 14.69
CA PRO A 28 12.32 7.20 14.93
C PRO A 28 11.28 6.74 13.92
N VAL A 29 10.05 6.53 14.39
CA VAL A 29 8.92 6.20 13.53
C VAL A 29 8.66 7.36 12.57
N ARG A 30 8.63 7.07 11.27
CA ARG A 30 8.34 8.07 10.23
C ARG A 30 7.36 7.51 9.21
N ARG A 31 6.37 8.32 8.86
CA ARG A 31 5.45 8.01 7.76
C ARG A 31 6.22 7.91 6.45
N LEU A 32 5.87 6.92 5.65
CA LEU A 32 6.36 6.82 4.28
C LEU A 32 5.92 8.04 3.47
N THR A 33 6.77 8.44 2.53
CA THR A 33 6.41 9.50 1.58
C THR A 33 5.37 8.97 0.59
N ALA A 34 4.66 9.88 -0.08
CA ALA A 34 3.63 9.49 -1.03
C ALA A 34 4.13 8.55 -2.13
N GLU A 35 5.33 8.83 -2.64
CA GLU A 35 6.00 8.02 -3.66
C GLU A 35 6.34 6.63 -3.13
N MET A 36 6.77 6.53 -1.87
CA MET A 36 7.10 5.26 -1.21
C MET A 36 5.85 4.43 -0.93
N LEU A 37 4.74 5.03 -0.49
CA LEU A 37 3.48 4.33 -0.25
C LEU A 37 2.95 3.67 -1.53
N ARG A 38 2.94 4.44 -2.62
CA ARG A 38 2.52 3.93 -3.93
C ARG A 38 3.46 2.83 -4.43
N ASP A 39 4.77 3.06 -4.40
CA ASP A 39 5.75 2.09 -4.88
C ASP A 39 5.75 0.81 -4.02
N GLN A 40 5.51 0.91 -2.71
CA GLN A 40 5.35 -0.24 -1.81
C GLN A 40 4.12 -1.08 -2.16
N ALA A 41 2.97 -0.45 -2.39
CA ALA A 41 1.75 -1.17 -2.78
C ALA A 41 1.96 -1.93 -4.12
N LEU A 42 2.54 -1.25 -5.12
CA LEU A 42 2.87 -1.86 -6.41
C LEU A 42 3.88 -3.00 -6.27
N PHE A 43 4.88 -2.83 -5.41
CA PHE A 43 5.88 -3.87 -5.13
C PHE A 43 5.25 -5.09 -4.45
N ALA A 44 4.42 -4.87 -3.42
CA ALA A 44 3.71 -5.94 -2.73
C ALA A 44 2.82 -6.74 -3.69
N GLY A 45 2.12 -6.06 -4.60
CA GLY A 45 1.33 -6.70 -5.66
C GLY A 45 2.16 -7.38 -6.75
N GLY A 46 3.47 -7.14 -6.83
CA GLY A 46 4.30 -7.63 -7.93
C GLY A 46 4.01 -6.95 -9.27
N LEU A 47 3.37 -5.77 -9.24
CA LEU A 47 3.05 -4.96 -10.42
C LEU A 47 4.17 -3.97 -10.76
N LEU A 48 5.03 -3.64 -9.79
CA LEU A 48 6.04 -2.59 -9.95
C LEU A 48 7.01 -2.89 -11.10
N VAL A 49 7.11 -1.95 -12.04
CA VAL A 49 8.06 -2.01 -13.15
C VAL A 49 9.30 -1.16 -12.83
N ASP A 50 10.44 -1.82 -12.59
CA ASP A 50 11.72 -1.18 -12.22
C ASP A 50 12.58 -0.78 -13.45
N LYS A 51 11.92 -0.27 -14.49
CA LYS A 51 12.61 0.25 -15.68
C LYS A 51 13.25 1.61 -15.38
N ILE A 52 14.56 1.70 -15.56
CA ILE A 52 15.32 2.95 -15.38
C ILE A 52 15.29 3.80 -16.65
N GLY A 53 15.06 5.11 -16.52
CA GLY A 53 15.09 6.08 -17.62
C GLY A 53 13.85 6.05 -18.54
N GLY A 54 13.89 6.79 -19.65
CA GLY A 54 12.76 6.89 -20.59
C GLY A 54 11.75 8.01 -20.26
N PRO A 55 10.67 8.13 -21.04
CA PRO A 55 9.70 9.21 -20.89
C PRO A 55 8.91 9.11 -19.58
N SER A 56 8.38 10.24 -19.13
CA SER A 56 7.45 10.30 -18.00
C SER A 56 6.15 9.57 -18.32
N VAL A 57 5.55 8.96 -17.30
CA VAL A 57 4.30 8.22 -17.41
C VAL A 57 3.15 8.91 -16.68
N LYS A 58 1.93 8.57 -17.06
CA LYS A 58 0.70 9.16 -16.57
C LYS A 58 -0.17 8.07 -15.92
N PRO A 59 -0.02 7.84 -14.59
CA PRO A 59 -0.79 6.82 -13.87
C PRO A 59 -2.27 7.22 -13.71
N TYR A 60 -3.06 6.45 -12.97
CA TYR A 60 -4.46 6.79 -12.72
C TYR A 60 -4.63 8.18 -12.11
N GLN A 61 -5.60 8.93 -12.63
CA GLN A 61 -6.08 10.19 -12.08
C GLN A 61 -7.60 10.29 -12.25
N PRO A 62 -8.31 10.93 -11.31
CA PRO A 62 -9.73 11.18 -11.49
C PRO A 62 -9.98 12.13 -12.68
N ALA A 63 -11.12 11.92 -13.34
CA ALA A 63 -11.53 12.76 -14.47
C ALA A 63 -11.77 14.23 -14.04
N GLY A 64 -11.63 15.16 -14.98
CA GLY A 64 -11.95 16.58 -14.78
C GLY A 64 -10.86 17.45 -14.15
N LEU A 65 -9.76 16.86 -13.62
CA LEU A 65 -8.62 17.62 -13.08
C LEU A 65 -7.97 18.57 -14.08
N TRP A 66 -7.99 18.19 -15.36
CA TRP A 66 -7.26 18.88 -16.43
C TRP A 66 -8.09 19.96 -17.14
N ASP A 67 -9.41 20.00 -16.89
CA ASP A 67 -10.33 20.99 -17.47
C ASP A 67 -10.10 22.40 -16.89
N ILE A 68 -9.55 22.46 -15.68
CA ILE A 68 -9.24 23.68 -14.94
C ILE A 68 -7.91 24.28 -15.40
N ALA A 69 -7.07 23.50 -16.09
CA ALA A 69 -5.77 23.97 -16.56
C ALA A 69 -5.91 24.90 -17.78
N MET A 70 -5.15 26.00 -17.78
CA MET A 70 -4.98 26.87 -18.94
C MET A 70 -4.57 26.04 -20.17
N GLY A 71 -5.33 26.20 -21.26
CA GLY A 71 -5.16 25.45 -22.51
C GLY A 71 -5.84 24.08 -22.57
N LYS A 72 -6.55 23.65 -21.52
CA LYS A 72 -7.27 22.36 -21.41
C LYS A 72 -6.53 21.15 -22.01
N PRO A 73 -5.24 20.93 -21.66
CA PRO A 73 -4.50 19.81 -22.21
C PRO A 73 -5.11 18.50 -21.73
N GLN A 74 -5.23 17.53 -22.65
CA GLN A 74 -5.79 16.23 -22.36
C GLN A 74 -4.81 15.37 -21.52
N TYR A 75 -5.35 14.66 -20.55
CA TYR A 75 -4.61 13.66 -19.78
C TYR A 75 -4.84 12.27 -20.35
N ASP A 76 -3.95 11.87 -21.26
CA ASP A 76 -3.95 10.49 -21.76
C ASP A 76 -3.27 9.57 -20.75
N GLN A 77 -4.06 8.73 -20.08
CA GLN A 77 -3.55 7.72 -19.15
C GLN A 77 -2.56 6.79 -19.87
N SER A 78 -1.44 6.47 -19.23
CA SER A 78 -0.50 5.46 -19.71
C SER A 78 -1.05 4.05 -19.46
N HIS A 79 -0.81 3.13 -20.38
CA HIS A 79 -1.35 1.76 -20.33
C HIS A 79 -0.25 0.71 -20.15
N GLY A 80 -0.66 -0.49 -19.74
CA GLY A 80 0.23 -1.63 -19.57
C GLY A 80 1.38 -1.36 -18.59
N PRO A 81 2.64 -1.72 -18.92
CA PRO A 81 3.76 -1.62 -17.96
C PRO A 81 4.08 -0.18 -17.56
N ASP A 82 3.71 0.81 -18.37
CA ASP A 82 3.96 2.22 -18.08
C ASP A 82 3.09 2.75 -16.92
N LEU A 83 1.93 2.14 -16.69
CA LEU A 83 1.01 2.49 -15.60
C LEU A 83 1.57 2.16 -14.20
N TYR A 84 2.42 1.13 -14.14
CA TYR A 84 2.98 0.57 -12.90
C TYR A 84 4.45 0.94 -12.68
N ARG A 85 4.96 1.95 -13.38
CA ARG A 85 6.31 2.45 -13.14
C ARG A 85 6.41 3.16 -11.80
N ARG A 86 7.65 3.17 -11.27
CA ARG A 86 8.03 3.90 -10.06
C ARG A 86 7.56 5.35 -10.10
N SER A 87 7.10 5.83 -8.95
CA SER A 87 6.48 7.15 -8.78
C SER A 87 7.37 8.32 -9.19
N VAL A 88 8.70 8.12 -9.19
CA VAL A 88 9.67 9.11 -9.68
C VAL A 88 9.51 9.45 -11.17
N TYR A 89 8.96 8.54 -11.97
CA TYR A 89 8.71 8.73 -13.41
C TYR A 89 7.34 9.33 -13.72
N THR A 90 6.51 9.58 -12.70
CA THR A 90 5.18 10.16 -12.88
C THR A 90 5.28 11.60 -13.40
N PHE A 91 4.50 11.89 -14.45
CA PHE A 91 4.40 13.22 -15.01
C PHE A 91 3.81 14.20 -13.99
N TRP A 92 4.50 15.32 -13.79
CA TRP A 92 4.13 16.32 -12.80
C TRP A 92 4.05 17.69 -13.45
N LYS A 93 2.82 18.21 -13.60
CA LYS A 93 2.59 19.56 -14.09
C LYS A 93 2.50 20.52 -12.91
N ARG A 94 3.20 21.66 -12.99
CA ARG A 94 3.25 22.67 -11.92
C ARG A 94 1.87 23.20 -11.52
N THR A 95 0.94 23.33 -12.46
CA THR A 95 -0.40 23.89 -12.21
C THR A 95 -1.45 22.84 -11.87
N VAL A 96 -1.20 21.57 -12.18
CA VAL A 96 -2.10 20.43 -11.88
C VAL A 96 -1.22 19.28 -11.39
N PRO A 97 -0.79 19.32 -10.12
CA PRO A 97 0.00 18.24 -9.54
C PRO A 97 -0.86 16.97 -9.39
N PRO A 98 -0.25 15.77 -9.45
CA PRO A 98 -0.99 14.53 -9.22
C PRO A 98 -1.66 14.52 -7.84
N PRO A 99 -2.97 14.21 -7.73
CA PRO A 99 -3.73 14.40 -6.49
C PRO A 99 -3.27 13.46 -5.37
N ALA A 100 -3.02 12.18 -5.67
CA ALA A 100 -2.63 11.20 -4.66
C ALA A 100 -1.33 11.63 -3.93
N PRO A 101 -0.22 11.96 -4.63
CA PRO A 101 0.96 12.54 -3.98
C PRO A 101 0.70 13.78 -3.12
N MET A 102 -0.14 14.71 -3.60
CA MET A 102 -0.44 15.94 -2.86
C MET A 102 -1.20 15.66 -1.56
N THR A 103 -2.11 14.69 -1.55
CA THR A 103 -2.82 14.29 -0.33
C THR A 103 -1.87 13.76 0.74
N PHE A 104 -0.76 13.12 0.37
CA PHE A 104 0.27 12.60 1.29
C PHE A 104 1.46 13.57 1.49
N ASP A 105 1.19 14.87 1.47
CA ASP A 105 2.15 15.95 1.75
C ASP A 105 3.40 15.92 0.85
N ALA A 106 3.24 15.53 -0.43
CA ALA A 106 4.33 15.66 -1.40
C ALA A 106 4.67 17.14 -1.64
N ALA A 107 5.94 17.41 -1.93
CA ALA A 107 6.41 18.78 -2.13
C ALA A 107 5.82 19.38 -3.42
N ASP A 108 5.29 20.60 -3.32
CA ASP A 108 4.84 21.35 -4.48
C ASP A 108 6.05 21.78 -5.33
N ARG A 109 5.92 21.71 -6.66
CA ARG A 109 6.99 22.09 -7.60
C ARG A 109 7.00 23.58 -7.96
N SER A 110 6.19 24.39 -7.29
CA SER A 110 6.11 25.83 -7.50
C SER A 110 7.05 26.66 -6.63
N TYR A 111 7.57 26.09 -5.52
CA TYR A 111 8.51 26.72 -4.60
C TYR A 111 9.48 25.69 -3.98
N CYS A 112 10.54 26.16 -3.33
CA CYS A 112 11.50 25.31 -2.64
C CYS A 112 10.91 24.80 -1.31
N THR A 113 10.91 23.48 -1.11
CA THR A 113 10.49 22.85 0.16
C THR A 113 11.71 22.22 0.84
N VAL A 114 12.16 22.82 1.95
CA VAL A 114 13.32 22.35 2.72
C VAL A 114 12.98 21.11 3.55
N ARG A 115 11.76 21.07 4.12
CA ARG A 115 11.26 19.95 4.92
C ARG A 115 9.83 19.64 4.51
N ARG A 116 9.57 18.39 4.14
CA ARG A 116 8.20 17.91 3.89
C ARG A 116 7.43 17.81 5.20
N GLN A 117 6.16 18.21 5.18
CA GLN A 117 5.24 17.96 6.28
C GLN A 117 4.87 16.46 6.32
N SER A 118 4.52 15.97 7.49
CA SER A 118 4.05 14.60 7.68
C SER A 118 2.81 14.66 8.56
N THR A 119 1.64 14.66 7.94
CA THR A 119 0.36 14.68 8.64
C THR A 119 -0.23 13.26 8.75
N SER A 120 -1.32 13.08 9.48
CA SER A 120 -2.07 11.81 9.48
C SER A 120 -3.54 12.18 9.52
N THR A 121 -4.10 12.45 8.34
CA THR A 121 -5.48 12.94 8.23
C THR A 121 -6.43 11.81 7.83
N PRO A 122 -7.72 11.87 8.24
CA PRO A 122 -8.72 10.91 7.77
C PRO A 122 -8.85 10.87 6.25
N LEU A 123 -8.62 12.00 5.56
CA LEU A 123 -8.63 12.08 4.11
C LEU A 123 -7.51 11.25 3.46
N GLN A 124 -6.33 11.18 4.09
CA GLN A 124 -5.22 10.34 3.63
C GLN A 124 -5.59 8.85 3.71
N ALA A 125 -6.15 8.41 4.84
CA ALA A 125 -6.62 7.03 4.99
C ALA A 125 -7.74 6.70 3.98
N LEU A 126 -8.69 7.62 3.77
CA LEU A 126 -9.75 7.45 2.78
C LEU A 126 -9.20 7.38 1.35
N THR A 127 -8.14 8.13 1.05
CA THR A 127 -7.48 8.10 -0.26
C THR A 127 -6.84 6.73 -0.51
N LEU A 128 -6.10 6.17 0.47
CA LEU A 128 -5.54 4.82 0.34
C LEU A 128 -6.63 3.75 0.13
N LEU A 129 -7.79 3.90 0.78
CA LEU A 129 -8.88 2.94 0.66
C LEU A 129 -9.56 2.95 -0.72
N ASN A 130 -9.63 4.11 -1.37
CA ASN A 130 -10.42 4.30 -2.60
C ASN A 130 -9.59 4.50 -3.87
N ASP A 131 -8.28 4.73 -3.75
CA ASP A 131 -7.43 4.93 -4.93
C ASP A 131 -7.40 3.64 -5.79
N PRO A 132 -7.77 3.71 -7.08
CA PRO A 132 -7.82 2.54 -7.95
C PRO A 132 -6.50 1.78 -8.02
N GLN A 133 -5.36 2.48 -7.92
CA GLN A 133 -4.04 1.86 -7.96
C GLN A 133 -3.74 1.05 -6.68
N ILE A 134 -4.21 1.52 -5.53
CA ILE A 134 -4.05 0.80 -4.25
C ILE A 134 -4.99 -0.39 -4.20
N VAL A 135 -6.25 -0.24 -4.63
CA VAL A 135 -7.22 -1.35 -4.71
C VAL A 135 -6.73 -2.42 -5.71
N GLU A 136 -6.23 -2.01 -6.87
CA GLU A 136 -5.63 -2.91 -7.85
C GLU A 136 -4.41 -3.63 -7.28
N SER A 137 -3.53 -2.91 -6.57
CA SER A 137 -2.36 -3.51 -5.92
C SER A 137 -2.77 -4.51 -4.84
N ALA A 138 -3.78 -4.19 -4.02
CA ALA A 138 -4.32 -5.08 -3.00
C ALA A 138 -4.87 -6.38 -3.60
N ARG A 139 -5.55 -6.29 -4.75
CA ARG A 139 -6.04 -7.48 -5.49
C ARG A 139 -4.90 -8.36 -5.96
N PHE A 140 -3.80 -7.77 -6.42
CA PHE A 140 -2.61 -8.53 -6.80
C PHE A 140 -1.86 -9.11 -5.60
N VAL A 141 -1.84 -8.43 -4.45
CA VAL A 141 -1.38 -9.02 -3.19
C VAL A 141 -2.23 -10.22 -2.81
N ALA A 142 -3.56 -10.13 -2.93
CA ALA A 142 -4.48 -11.22 -2.65
C ALA A 142 -4.26 -12.42 -3.59
N GLN A 143 -4.03 -12.15 -4.88
CA GLN A 143 -3.68 -13.20 -5.85
C GLN A 143 -2.38 -13.91 -5.46
N ARG A 144 -1.34 -13.16 -5.07
CA ARG A 144 -0.08 -13.76 -4.61
C ARG A 144 -0.26 -14.50 -3.29
N MET A 145 -1.05 -13.97 -2.37
CA MET A 145 -1.41 -14.62 -1.11
C MET A 145 -2.00 -16.02 -1.35
N LEU A 146 -2.96 -16.14 -2.27
CA LEU A 146 -3.60 -17.42 -2.57
C LEU A 146 -2.68 -18.42 -3.30
N LYS A 147 -1.61 -17.95 -3.96
CA LYS A 147 -0.67 -18.79 -4.74
C LYS A 147 0.60 -19.15 -3.98
N GLU A 148 1.18 -18.18 -3.28
CA GLU A 148 2.50 -18.23 -2.63
C GLU A 148 2.38 -18.44 -1.11
N GLY A 149 1.20 -18.17 -0.53
CA GLY A 149 1.00 -18.13 0.91
C GLY A 149 0.84 -19.48 1.61
N GLY A 150 0.80 -20.59 0.86
CA GLY A 150 0.65 -21.95 1.40
C GLY A 150 -0.77 -22.50 1.26
N GLU A 151 -1.00 -23.67 1.89
CA GLU A 151 -2.22 -24.46 1.72
C GLU A 151 -3.38 -24.02 2.62
N THR A 152 -3.08 -23.41 3.78
CA THR A 152 -4.11 -23.02 4.75
C THR A 152 -4.38 -21.53 4.70
N THR A 153 -5.63 -21.12 4.95
CA THR A 153 -6.00 -19.70 5.01
C THR A 153 -5.17 -18.93 6.04
N ASP A 154 -4.84 -19.54 7.19
CA ASP A 154 -3.98 -18.90 8.20
C ASP A 154 -2.57 -18.62 7.66
N SER A 155 -1.96 -19.61 6.99
CA SER A 155 -0.64 -19.44 6.35
C SER A 155 -0.64 -18.35 5.28
N GLN A 156 -1.71 -18.30 4.49
CA GLN A 156 -1.92 -17.29 3.46
C GLN A 156 -2.02 -15.88 4.07
N LEU A 157 -2.88 -15.69 5.08
CA LEU A 157 -3.04 -14.41 5.76
C LEU A 157 -1.74 -13.96 6.45
N ALA A 158 -1.03 -14.88 7.12
CA ALA A 158 0.26 -14.59 7.73
C ALA A 158 1.32 -14.21 6.69
N TRP A 159 1.30 -14.84 5.52
CA TRP A 159 2.18 -14.49 4.40
C TRP A 159 1.90 -13.08 3.88
N ALA A 160 0.63 -12.73 3.63
CA ALA A 160 0.25 -11.40 3.15
C ALA A 160 0.60 -10.31 4.16
N PHE A 161 0.35 -10.57 5.45
CA PHE A 161 0.70 -9.66 6.53
C PHE A 161 2.22 -9.42 6.58
N ARG A 162 3.02 -10.48 6.47
CA ARG A 162 4.48 -10.40 6.45
C ARG A 162 5.01 -9.72 5.20
N LEU A 163 4.40 -9.93 4.04
CA LEU A 163 4.80 -9.28 2.79
C LEU A 163 4.72 -7.75 2.91
N ILE A 164 3.65 -7.25 3.55
CA ILE A 164 3.39 -5.80 3.64
C ILE A 164 4.13 -5.17 4.83
N THR A 165 4.06 -5.79 6.02
CA THR A 165 4.58 -5.22 7.28
C THR A 165 5.99 -5.69 7.63
N SER A 166 6.55 -6.64 6.87
CA SER A 166 7.85 -7.28 7.14
C SER A 166 7.95 -8.03 8.48
N ARG A 167 6.82 -8.32 9.16
CA ARG A 167 6.79 -9.11 10.40
C ARG A 167 5.66 -10.14 10.39
N PRO A 168 5.72 -11.20 11.21
CA PRO A 168 4.55 -12.07 11.40
C PRO A 168 3.43 -11.34 12.17
N PRO A 169 2.16 -11.68 11.90
CA PRO A 169 1.05 -11.20 12.71
C PRO A 169 1.13 -11.77 14.14
N SER A 170 0.64 -11.00 15.11
CA SER A 170 0.40 -11.49 16.46
C SER A 170 -0.85 -12.38 16.48
N ALA A 171 -1.02 -13.19 17.54
CA ALA A 171 -2.20 -14.07 17.67
C ALA A 171 -3.53 -13.30 17.57
N ARG A 172 -3.59 -12.07 18.12
CA ARG A 172 -4.77 -11.21 18.03
C ARG A 172 -5.02 -10.74 16.60
N GLU A 173 -3.98 -10.35 15.88
CA GLU A 173 -4.11 -9.88 14.49
C GLU A 173 -4.49 -11.01 13.56
N SER A 174 -3.89 -12.20 13.70
CA SER A 174 -4.28 -13.38 12.93
C SER A 174 -5.76 -13.71 13.12
N ALA A 175 -6.27 -13.65 14.35
CA ALA A 175 -7.68 -13.91 14.63
C ALA A 175 -8.60 -12.89 13.94
N ILE A 176 -8.25 -11.60 13.99
CA ILE A 176 -9.02 -10.52 13.33
C ILE A 176 -9.00 -10.69 11.81
N LEU A 177 -7.82 -10.97 11.22
CA LEU A 177 -7.68 -11.15 9.77
C LEU A 177 -8.46 -12.39 9.30
N MET A 178 -8.43 -13.48 10.06
CA MET A 178 -9.17 -14.69 9.76
C MET A 178 -10.68 -14.46 9.81
N GLN A 179 -11.15 -13.76 10.85
CA GLN A 179 -12.55 -13.37 10.97
C GLN A 179 -12.98 -12.51 9.77
N MET A 180 -12.23 -11.44 9.48
CA MET A 180 -12.49 -10.54 8.37
C MET A 180 -12.51 -11.28 7.03
N TYR A 181 -11.55 -12.17 6.77
CA TYR A 181 -11.54 -12.98 5.55
C TYR A 181 -12.79 -13.86 5.44
N SER A 182 -13.17 -14.53 6.53
CA SER A 182 -14.33 -15.43 6.54
C SER A 182 -15.65 -14.71 6.29
N GLU A 183 -15.85 -13.53 6.91
CA GLU A 183 -17.03 -12.68 6.74
C GLU A 183 -17.11 -12.17 5.30
N GLN A 184 -16.03 -11.57 4.79
CA GLN A 184 -16.00 -11.03 3.42
C GLN A 184 -16.19 -12.12 2.37
N ARG A 185 -15.62 -13.32 2.60
CA ARG A 185 -15.82 -14.46 1.71
C ARG A 185 -17.29 -14.90 1.67
N ALA A 186 -17.96 -14.94 2.82
CA ALA A 186 -19.38 -15.27 2.89
C ALA A 186 -20.24 -14.23 2.14
N ASP A 187 -19.94 -12.94 2.33
CA ASP A 187 -20.65 -11.83 1.67
C ASP A 187 -20.47 -11.89 0.15
N PHE A 188 -19.24 -12.05 -0.34
CA PHE A 188 -18.96 -12.15 -1.78
C PHE A 188 -19.42 -13.47 -2.42
N ALA A 189 -19.56 -14.54 -1.63
CA ALA A 189 -20.18 -15.77 -2.10
C ALA A 189 -21.69 -15.60 -2.27
N ALA A 190 -22.34 -14.77 -1.44
CA ALA A 190 -23.76 -14.42 -1.57
C ALA A 190 -24.00 -13.40 -2.70
N ASP A 191 -23.12 -12.39 -2.84
CA ASP A 191 -23.19 -11.35 -3.88
C ASP A 191 -21.99 -11.43 -4.84
N GLY A 192 -22.11 -12.30 -5.84
CA GLY A 192 -21.11 -12.45 -6.89
C GLY A 192 -20.95 -11.22 -7.80
N GLU A 193 -21.96 -10.34 -7.87
CA GLU A 193 -21.86 -9.10 -8.66
C GLU A 193 -20.99 -8.07 -7.95
N ALA A 194 -21.10 -7.95 -6.62
CA ALA A 194 -20.17 -7.14 -5.82
C ALA A 194 -18.72 -7.61 -5.98
N ALA A 195 -18.48 -8.92 -5.97
CA ALA A 195 -17.15 -9.49 -6.20
C ALA A 195 -16.58 -9.09 -7.57
N LYS A 196 -17.38 -9.21 -8.64
CA LYS A 196 -16.97 -8.80 -10.00
C LYS A 196 -16.65 -7.31 -10.08
N LYS A 197 -17.46 -6.44 -9.45
CA LYS A 197 -17.22 -4.98 -9.43
C LYS A 197 -15.89 -4.64 -8.77
N LEU A 198 -15.60 -5.24 -7.61
CA LEU A 198 -14.32 -5.02 -6.93
C LEU A 198 -13.15 -5.55 -7.75
N LEU A 199 -13.28 -6.74 -8.33
CA LEU A 199 -12.25 -7.36 -9.15
C LEU A 199 -12.07 -6.69 -10.51
N ALA A 200 -12.99 -5.82 -10.94
CA ALA A 200 -12.88 -5.03 -12.16
C ALA A 200 -12.14 -3.69 -11.95
N VAL A 201 -11.75 -3.35 -10.72
CA VAL A 201 -11.00 -2.11 -10.44
C VAL A 201 -9.57 -2.24 -10.95
N GLY A 202 -9.16 -1.30 -11.80
CA GLY A 202 -7.85 -1.25 -12.43
C GLY A 202 -7.82 -1.86 -13.84
N GLU A 203 -6.66 -1.78 -14.48
CA GLU A 203 -6.43 -2.17 -15.88
C GLU A 203 -5.92 -3.61 -15.98
N ALA A 204 -5.10 -4.06 -15.02
CA ALA A 204 -4.57 -5.41 -15.01
C ALA A 204 -5.70 -6.42 -14.74
N LYS A 205 -5.67 -7.53 -15.48
CA LYS A 205 -6.68 -8.58 -15.34
C LYS A 205 -6.27 -9.54 -14.22
N PRO A 206 -7.22 -9.96 -13.36
CA PRO A 206 -6.94 -10.96 -12.35
C PRO A 206 -6.75 -12.33 -13.01
N ASP A 207 -6.11 -13.24 -12.29
CA ASP A 207 -6.03 -14.64 -12.74
C ASP A 207 -7.42 -15.30 -12.70
N ALA A 208 -7.86 -15.80 -13.85
CA ALA A 208 -9.14 -16.48 -14.03
C ALA A 208 -9.21 -17.85 -13.35
N ALA A 209 -8.07 -18.43 -12.96
CA ALA A 209 -8.03 -19.72 -12.25
C ALA A 209 -8.48 -19.60 -10.78
N LEU A 210 -8.48 -18.40 -10.20
CA LEU A 210 -8.84 -18.20 -8.79
C LEU A 210 -10.35 -17.99 -8.63
N ALA A 211 -10.91 -18.54 -7.55
CA ALA A 211 -12.31 -18.33 -7.21
C ALA A 211 -12.57 -16.82 -6.94
N PRO A 212 -13.56 -16.19 -7.60
CA PRO A 212 -13.81 -14.75 -7.45
C PRO A 212 -14.11 -14.31 -6.02
N ALA A 213 -14.83 -15.13 -5.25
CA ALA A 213 -15.14 -14.82 -3.85
C ALA A 213 -13.89 -14.83 -2.96
N ASP A 214 -13.00 -15.81 -3.14
CA ASP A 214 -11.76 -15.93 -2.37
C ASP A 214 -10.80 -14.78 -2.69
N LEU A 215 -10.71 -14.40 -3.97
CA LEU A 215 -9.89 -13.28 -4.43
C LEU A 215 -10.45 -11.94 -3.96
N ALA A 216 -11.77 -11.73 -4.01
CA ALA A 216 -12.40 -10.50 -3.53
C ALA A 216 -12.24 -10.34 -2.01
N ALA A 217 -12.47 -11.40 -1.23
CA ALA A 217 -12.25 -11.40 0.22
C ALA A 217 -10.78 -11.12 0.56
N GLY A 218 -9.85 -11.78 -0.15
CA GLY A 218 -8.42 -11.52 0.01
C GLY A 218 -8.02 -10.09 -0.35
N THR A 219 -8.68 -9.49 -1.36
CA THR A 219 -8.44 -8.11 -1.78
C THR A 219 -8.81 -7.14 -0.66
N VAL A 220 -9.96 -7.34 0.00
CA VAL A 220 -10.40 -6.51 1.12
C VAL A 220 -9.45 -6.63 2.31
N VAL A 221 -8.99 -7.84 2.62
CA VAL A 221 -8.00 -8.06 3.69
C VAL A 221 -6.66 -7.41 3.34
N ALA A 222 -6.14 -7.61 2.13
CA ALA A 222 -4.89 -6.99 1.69
C ALA A 222 -4.97 -5.46 1.72
N LEU A 223 -6.12 -4.89 1.35
CA LEU A 223 -6.38 -3.45 1.42
C LEU A 223 -6.37 -2.94 2.86
N ALA A 224 -6.96 -3.69 3.80
CA ALA A 224 -6.92 -3.37 5.22
C ALA A 224 -5.49 -3.42 5.78
N ILE A 225 -4.67 -4.41 5.36
CA ILE A 225 -3.27 -4.49 5.77
C ILE A 225 -2.45 -3.34 5.18
N LEU A 226 -2.66 -2.96 3.92
CA LEU A 226 -2.00 -1.80 3.30
C LEU A 226 -2.34 -0.46 3.98
N ASN A 227 -3.53 -0.36 4.58
CA ASN A 227 -3.97 0.79 5.36
C ASN A 227 -3.56 0.74 6.84
N HIS A 228 -2.93 -0.35 7.28
CA HIS A 228 -2.52 -0.51 8.66
C HIS A 228 -1.35 0.43 9.01
N ASP A 229 -1.28 0.89 10.26
CA ASP A 229 -0.25 1.83 10.74
C ASP A 229 1.17 1.37 10.39
N GLU A 230 1.45 0.08 10.53
CA GLU A 230 2.78 -0.49 10.27
C GLU A 230 3.10 -0.68 8.79
N ALA A 231 2.09 -0.65 7.92
CA ALA A 231 2.33 -0.59 6.48
C ALA A 231 2.69 0.83 6.04
N VAL A 232 2.08 1.84 6.67
CA VAL A 232 2.21 3.26 6.31
C VAL A 232 3.43 3.92 6.98
N ASN A 233 3.84 3.43 8.15
CA ASN A 233 4.94 3.96 8.94
C ASN A 233 6.16 3.03 8.92
N ARG A 234 7.34 3.60 8.67
CA ARG A 234 8.62 2.92 8.86
C ARG A 234 9.09 3.11 10.30
N ARG A 235 9.47 1.99 10.94
CA ARG A 235 10.02 1.93 12.30
C ARG A 235 11.49 1.50 12.30
#